data_AF-A0A354WV21-F1
#
_entry.id   AF-A0A354WV21-F1
#
_cell.length_a   1.000
_cell.length_b   1.000
_cell.length_c   1.000
_cell.angle_alpha   90.00
_cell.angle_beta   90.00
_cell.angle_gamma   90.00
#
_symmetry.space_group_name_H-M   'P 1'
#
loop_
_entity.id
_entity.type
_entity.pdbx_description
1 polymer ?
#
loop_
_entity_poly.entity_id
_entity_poly.type
_entity_poly.pdbx_seq_one_letter_code
_entity_poly.pdbx_strand_id
1 'polypeptide(L)'
;MEETFEMVAKTLYGLEDVLAGELKALGANDLQVGRRMVSFTGDKELLYKANFCCRTALRILKPIYHFKAKDADTVYKEVKKVEWENYLTLETTFAIDSVIYSEDFNHSKFVAYRTKDAIVDYFIDKFHKRPSVRVNNPDLYINIHISHNDCTLSIDSSGESLHKRGYRVEQTEAPLNEVLAAGMIMLTGWKGDSNFVDPMCGSGTLLIEAAMLACNIAPGVYRKEFAFQKWIDYDEEMFDRIYNDDSQEREFKFKCYGSDISQQAIDIARDNIRSAGLMKYIELQTKPFQQYTEAPQPGILVTNPPYGERITSRDLLGLYNMIGERLKHVFMGYSAWILSYKDECFEKIGLAPSERIKLMNGSLECEYRKYEMFEGKKKDFKASLAEEDRGPRREAPRRERDPRDKNTNMRKFQKSDRPERRFAAAHRDEDDQYQDRYPEKRPAKMRYRDNDDRKRFDRDDRKRFDRDDRKRFDRKSSFGNKKKGRSYGD
;
A
#
# COMPACT_ATOMS: atom_id res chain seq x y z
N MET A 1 15.30 -25.92 13.81
CA MET A 1 14.44 -25.19 12.86
C MET A 1 13.54 -24.33 13.71
N GLU A 2 13.39 -23.05 13.37
CA GLU A 2 12.43 -22.21 14.07
C GLU A 2 11.01 -22.62 13.70
N GLU A 3 10.06 -22.36 14.61
CA GLU A 3 8.66 -22.71 14.41
C GLU A 3 8.02 -21.74 13.40
N THR A 4 7.68 -22.26 12.23
CA THR A 4 6.97 -21.51 11.18
C THR A 4 5.45 -21.58 11.39
N PHE A 5 4.77 -20.46 11.28
CA PHE A 5 3.32 -20.35 11.44
C PHE A 5 2.68 -19.48 10.34
N GLU A 6 1.36 -19.58 10.19
CA GLU A 6 0.58 -18.73 9.29
C GLU A 6 0.53 -17.28 9.81
N MET A 7 0.56 -16.33 8.89
CA MET A 7 0.32 -14.91 9.11
C MET A 7 -0.57 -14.33 8.01
N VAL A 8 -1.34 -13.29 8.36
CA VAL A 8 -2.18 -12.53 7.43
C VAL A 8 -1.86 -11.04 7.55
N ALA A 9 -1.30 -10.47 6.49
CA ALA A 9 -1.07 -9.04 6.37
C ALA A 9 -2.26 -8.37 5.68
N LYS A 10 -2.97 -7.49 6.38
CA LYS A 10 -4.08 -6.69 5.81
C LYS A 10 -3.52 -5.45 5.10
N THR A 11 -4.12 -5.02 3.99
CA THR A 11 -3.72 -3.84 3.21
C THR A 11 -4.92 -3.10 2.60
N LEU A 12 -4.68 -2.08 1.78
CA LEU A 12 -5.68 -1.39 0.98
C LEU A 12 -5.89 -2.10 -0.36
N TYR A 13 -7.05 -1.85 -0.97
CA TYR A 13 -7.38 -2.41 -2.28
C TYR A 13 -6.52 -1.79 -3.39
N GLY A 14 -5.99 -2.66 -4.26
CA GLY A 14 -5.06 -2.35 -5.34
C GLY A 14 -3.59 -2.34 -4.90
N LEU A 15 -3.29 -2.72 -3.65
CA LEU A 15 -1.92 -2.83 -3.11
C LEU A 15 -1.53 -4.27 -2.74
N GLU A 16 -2.41 -5.26 -2.96
CA GLU A 16 -2.21 -6.63 -2.49
C GLU A 16 -0.97 -7.29 -3.14
N ASP A 17 -0.75 -7.09 -4.45
CA ASP A 17 0.47 -7.55 -5.14
C ASP A 17 1.74 -6.80 -4.69
N VAL A 18 1.62 -5.52 -4.33
CA VAL A 18 2.74 -4.71 -3.82
C VAL A 18 3.21 -5.24 -2.48
N LEU A 19 2.26 -5.51 -1.57
CA LEU A 19 2.52 -6.13 -0.28
C LEU A 19 3.09 -7.54 -0.40
N ALA A 20 2.60 -8.35 -1.35
CA ALA A 20 3.19 -9.67 -1.63
C ALA A 20 4.65 -9.54 -2.07
N GLY A 21 4.97 -8.51 -2.86
CA GLY A 21 6.36 -8.16 -3.21
C GLY A 21 7.23 -7.82 -1.99
N GLU A 22 6.73 -7.01 -1.06
CA GLU A 22 7.42 -6.68 0.19
C GLU A 22 7.66 -7.92 1.06
N LEU A 23 6.61 -8.69 1.34
CA LEU A 23 6.68 -9.89 2.18
C LEU A 23 7.66 -10.92 1.60
N LYS A 24 7.62 -11.14 0.28
CA LYS A 24 8.57 -12.04 -0.40
C LYS A 24 10.01 -11.54 -0.30
N ALA A 25 10.24 -10.23 -0.36
CA ALA A 25 11.57 -9.65 -0.18
C ALA A 25 12.10 -9.79 1.27
N LEU A 26 11.20 -9.88 2.26
CA LEU A 26 11.53 -10.14 3.66
C LEU A 26 11.75 -11.63 3.98
N GLY A 27 11.49 -12.56 3.03
CA GLY A 27 11.67 -14.00 3.20
C GLY A 27 10.40 -14.79 3.50
N ALA A 28 9.21 -14.21 3.28
CA ALA A 28 7.94 -14.92 3.43
C ALA A 28 7.79 -16.10 2.48
N ASN A 29 7.14 -17.17 2.96
CA ASN A 29 6.82 -18.38 2.21
C ASN A 29 5.30 -18.47 1.97
N ASP A 30 4.88 -19.41 1.11
CA ASP A 30 3.48 -19.76 0.83
C ASP A 30 2.53 -18.58 0.58
N LEU A 31 3.01 -17.52 -0.09
CA LEU A 31 2.23 -16.30 -0.28
C LEU A 31 0.96 -16.55 -1.08
N GLN A 32 -0.20 -16.18 -0.51
CA GLN A 32 -1.50 -16.19 -1.15
C GLN A 32 -2.10 -14.78 -1.14
N VAL A 33 -2.18 -14.18 -2.33
CA VAL A 33 -2.80 -12.86 -2.53
C VAL A 33 -4.32 -13.03 -2.54
N GLY A 34 -5.01 -12.26 -1.71
CA GLY A 34 -6.47 -12.24 -1.63
C GLY A 34 -6.98 -10.79 -1.62
N ARG A 35 -8.27 -10.59 -1.35
CA ARG A 35 -8.85 -9.25 -1.36
C ARG A 35 -8.46 -8.46 -0.11
N ARG A 36 -7.72 -7.36 -0.28
CA ARG A 36 -7.18 -6.49 0.79
C ARG A 36 -6.27 -7.20 1.81
N MET A 37 -5.66 -8.31 1.43
CA MET A 37 -4.80 -9.11 2.31
C MET A 37 -3.82 -9.99 1.52
N VAL A 38 -2.73 -10.34 2.17
CA VAL A 38 -1.81 -11.41 1.75
C VAL A 38 -1.63 -12.36 2.93
N SER A 39 -1.94 -13.64 2.74
CA SER A 39 -1.60 -14.72 3.68
C SER A 39 -0.22 -15.27 3.32
N PHE A 40 0.57 -15.66 4.32
CA PHE A 40 1.93 -16.16 4.14
C PHE A 40 2.37 -16.98 5.36
N THR A 41 3.49 -17.70 5.23
CA THR A 41 4.10 -18.47 6.32
C THR A 41 5.50 -17.97 6.63
N GLY A 42 5.91 -18.11 7.89
CA GLY A 42 7.28 -17.85 8.35
C GLY A 42 7.42 -17.89 9.86
N ASP A 43 8.61 -17.53 10.34
CA ASP A 43 9.00 -17.57 11.75
C ASP A 43 8.69 -16.27 12.52
N LYS A 44 9.15 -16.20 13.78
CA LYS A 44 9.02 -15.04 14.66
C LYS A 44 9.82 -13.83 14.16
N GLU A 45 11.01 -14.05 13.59
CA GLU A 45 11.84 -12.98 13.04
C GLU A 45 11.14 -12.30 11.87
N LEU A 46 10.50 -13.08 10.99
CA LEU A 46 9.66 -12.56 9.91
C LEU A 46 8.44 -11.78 10.43
N LEU A 47 7.79 -12.23 11.50
CA LEU A 47 6.66 -11.48 12.10
C LEU A 47 7.10 -10.09 12.58
N TYR A 48 8.27 -9.99 13.23
CA TYR A 48 8.84 -8.71 13.66
C TYR A 48 9.26 -7.86 12.45
N LYS A 49 9.97 -8.43 11.47
CA LYS A 49 10.34 -7.75 10.21
C LYS A 49 9.13 -7.25 9.42
N ALA A 50 8.05 -8.03 9.33
CA ALA A 50 6.84 -7.63 8.59
C ALA A 50 6.16 -6.41 9.24
N ASN A 51 6.17 -6.31 10.58
CA ASN A 51 5.65 -5.13 11.28
C ASN A 51 6.57 -3.91 11.14
N PHE A 52 7.89 -4.11 11.16
CA PHE A 52 8.88 -3.03 11.14
C PHE A 52 9.13 -2.48 9.72
N CYS A 53 9.17 -3.35 8.71
CA CYS A 53 9.65 -3.03 7.37
C CYS A 53 8.54 -2.80 6.33
N CYS A 54 7.37 -3.44 6.44
CA CYS A 54 6.33 -3.34 5.39
C CYS A 54 5.70 -1.94 5.32
N ARG A 55 5.83 -1.30 4.16
CA ARG A 55 5.27 0.01 3.86
C ARG A 55 3.80 -0.08 3.47
N THR A 56 3.35 -1.16 2.83
CA THR A 56 1.97 -1.30 2.36
C THR A 56 1.07 -2.15 3.26
N ALA A 57 1.58 -2.69 4.37
CA ALA A 57 0.76 -3.37 5.38
C ALA A 57 0.02 -2.38 6.29
N LEU A 58 -1.23 -2.69 6.64
CA LEU A 58 -2.03 -1.99 7.66
C LEU A 58 -1.94 -2.64 9.04
N ARG A 59 -1.91 -3.98 9.09
CA ARG A 59 -1.84 -4.84 10.29
C ARG A 59 -1.26 -6.21 9.89
N ILE A 60 -0.45 -6.81 10.76
CA ILE A 60 0.03 -8.19 10.65
C ILE A 60 -0.66 -9.03 11.73
N LEU A 61 -1.42 -10.04 11.32
CA LEU A 61 -2.14 -10.96 12.20
C LEU A 61 -1.46 -12.33 12.20
N LYS A 62 -1.42 -12.99 13.36
CA LYS A 62 -1.06 -14.40 13.51
C LYS A 62 -2.34 -15.19 13.85
N PRO A 63 -2.93 -15.94 12.90
CA PRO A 63 -3.95 -16.93 13.20
C PRO A 63 -3.49 -17.91 14.30
N ILE A 64 -4.41 -18.22 15.21
CA ILE A 64 -4.19 -19.16 16.33
C ILE A 64 -5.22 -20.29 16.35
N TYR A 65 -6.39 -20.09 15.72
CA TYR A 65 -7.42 -21.12 15.66
C TYR A 65 -8.35 -20.91 14.47
N HIS A 66 -8.65 -21.99 13.75
CA HIS A 66 -9.59 -22.01 12.62
C HIS A 66 -10.71 -23.00 12.94
N PHE A 67 -11.96 -22.58 12.75
CA PHE A 67 -13.14 -23.39 13.03
C PHE A 67 -14.30 -22.98 12.13
N LYS A 68 -15.39 -23.74 12.16
CA LYS A 68 -16.64 -23.36 11.47
C LYS A 68 -17.74 -23.07 12.47
N ALA A 69 -18.50 -22.02 12.23
CA ALA A 69 -19.66 -21.65 13.04
C ALA A 69 -20.75 -21.04 12.15
N LYS A 70 -22.01 -21.27 12.53
CA LYS A 70 -23.21 -20.65 11.91
C LYS A 70 -23.97 -19.71 12.85
N ASP A 71 -23.53 -19.66 14.11
CA ASP A 71 -24.14 -18.87 15.16
C ASP A 71 -23.07 -18.49 16.20
N ALA A 72 -23.37 -17.48 17.00
CA ALA A 72 -22.40 -16.94 17.96
C ALA A 72 -22.24 -17.79 19.24
N ASP A 73 -23.09 -18.80 19.46
CA ASP A 73 -22.92 -19.76 20.56
C ASP A 73 -21.95 -20.88 20.20
N THR A 74 -21.91 -21.26 18.92
CA THR A 74 -20.85 -22.07 18.33
C THR A 74 -19.52 -21.31 18.38
N VAL A 75 -19.48 -20.02 18.01
CA VAL A 75 -18.29 -19.18 18.23
C VAL A 75 -17.85 -19.21 19.70
N TYR A 76 -18.75 -18.99 20.65
CA TYR A 76 -18.42 -19.05 22.08
C TYR A 76 -17.81 -20.41 22.48
N LYS A 77 -18.43 -21.53 22.06
CA LYS A 77 -17.97 -22.89 22.37
C LYS A 77 -16.60 -23.19 21.79
N GLU A 78 -16.34 -22.78 20.54
CA GLU A 78 -15.06 -22.99 19.86
C GLU A 78 -13.95 -22.11 20.45
N VAL A 79 -14.22 -20.81 20.67
CA VAL A 79 -13.27 -19.86 21.30
C VAL A 79 -12.87 -20.29 22.71
N LYS A 80 -13.78 -20.94 23.47
CA LYS A 80 -13.50 -21.45 24.83
C LYS A 80 -12.59 -22.70 24.85
N LYS A 81 -12.33 -23.36 23.72
CA LYS A 81 -11.39 -24.50 23.63
C LYS A 81 -9.92 -24.08 23.54
N VAL A 82 -9.65 -22.84 23.14
CA VAL A 82 -8.29 -22.32 22.98
C VAL A 82 -7.62 -22.24 24.35
N GLU A 83 -6.37 -22.68 24.43
CA GLU A 83 -5.55 -22.62 25.66
C GLU A 83 -5.04 -21.20 25.88
N TRP A 84 -5.90 -20.35 26.47
CA TRP A 84 -5.64 -18.91 26.55
C TRP A 84 -4.44 -18.53 27.41
N GLU A 85 -3.96 -19.38 28.33
CA GLU A 85 -2.71 -19.11 29.06
C GLU A 85 -1.47 -19.00 28.15
N ASN A 86 -1.51 -19.55 26.93
CA ASN A 86 -0.44 -19.43 25.95
C ASN A 86 -0.34 -18.01 25.36
N TYR A 87 -1.34 -17.15 25.58
CA TYR A 87 -1.44 -15.79 25.02
C TYR A 87 -1.80 -14.70 26.03
N LEU A 88 -2.43 -15.05 27.15
CA LEU A 88 -2.97 -14.12 28.15
C LEU A 88 -2.61 -14.57 29.56
N THR A 89 -2.27 -13.61 30.41
CA THR A 89 -2.25 -13.80 31.87
C THR A 89 -3.49 -13.15 32.51
N LEU A 90 -3.70 -13.35 33.81
CA LEU A 90 -4.76 -12.65 34.56
C LEU A 90 -4.54 -11.12 34.66
N GLU A 91 -3.31 -10.65 34.46
CA GLU A 91 -2.93 -9.24 34.50
C GLU A 91 -3.01 -8.57 33.12
N THR A 92 -2.81 -9.36 32.05
CA THR A 92 -2.87 -8.92 30.66
C THR A 92 -4.28 -8.43 30.29
N THR A 93 -4.39 -7.21 29.77
CA THR A 93 -5.65 -6.67 29.26
C THR A 93 -5.85 -7.00 27.79
N PHE A 94 -7.09 -7.29 27.38
CA PHE A 94 -7.39 -7.57 25.97
C PHE A 94 -8.59 -6.79 25.41
N ALA A 95 -8.62 -6.68 24.07
CA ALA A 95 -9.78 -6.24 23.30
C ALA A 95 -10.02 -7.17 22.10
N ILE A 96 -11.25 -7.22 21.61
CA ILE A 96 -11.63 -8.00 20.43
C ILE A 96 -12.17 -7.06 19.35
N ASP A 97 -11.60 -7.18 18.14
CA ASP A 97 -12.16 -6.68 16.90
C ASP A 97 -12.76 -7.84 16.09
N SER A 98 -13.86 -7.56 15.38
CA SER A 98 -14.64 -8.56 14.66
C SER A 98 -14.99 -8.09 13.25
N VAL A 99 -14.54 -8.83 12.24
CA VAL A 99 -14.82 -8.55 10.83
C VAL A 99 -15.68 -9.67 10.28
N ILE A 100 -16.85 -9.34 9.74
CA ILE A 100 -17.85 -10.32 9.30
C ILE A 100 -18.23 -10.08 7.84
N TYR A 101 -18.20 -11.16 7.07
CA TYR A 101 -18.73 -11.27 5.72
C TYR A 101 -19.54 -12.58 5.64
N SER A 102 -20.76 -12.57 6.18
CA SER A 102 -21.62 -13.75 6.27
C SER A 102 -23.11 -13.36 6.25
N GLU A 103 -23.96 -14.27 5.78
CA GLU A 103 -25.42 -14.15 5.84
C GLU A 103 -25.98 -14.67 7.18
N ASP A 104 -25.28 -15.62 7.81
CA ASP A 104 -25.66 -16.23 9.08
C ASP A 104 -25.36 -15.28 10.29
N PHE A 105 -24.40 -14.37 10.15
CA PHE A 105 -23.96 -13.44 11.21
C PHE A 105 -24.29 -11.97 10.92
N ASN A 106 -25.41 -11.48 11.43
CA ASN A 106 -25.89 -10.12 11.15
C ASN A 106 -25.18 -8.98 11.93
N HIS A 107 -24.50 -9.27 13.05
CA HIS A 107 -23.98 -8.24 13.96
C HIS A 107 -22.56 -8.53 14.48
N SER A 108 -21.56 -7.79 13.98
CA SER A 108 -20.15 -7.88 14.39
C SER A 108 -19.95 -7.74 15.89
N LYS A 109 -20.53 -6.68 16.50
CA LYS A 109 -20.47 -6.45 17.96
C LYS A 109 -20.93 -7.65 18.79
N PHE A 110 -21.94 -8.39 18.32
CA PHE A 110 -22.45 -9.57 19.06
C PHE A 110 -21.42 -10.70 19.07
N VAL A 111 -20.77 -10.98 17.93
CA VAL A 111 -19.66 -11.94 17.84
C VAL A 111 -18.48 -11.51 18.71
N ALA A 112 -18.11 -10.22 18.71
CA ALA A 112 -17.08 -9.69 19.61
C ALA A 112 -17.43 -9.91 21.10
N TYR A 113 -18.69 -9.67 21.49
CA TYR A 113 -19.14 -9.93 22.86
C TYR A 113 -19.11 -11.42 23.24
N ARG A 114 -19.61 -12.32 22.38
CA ARG A 114 -19.59 -13.78 22.66
C ARG A 114 -18.16 -14.34 22.70
N THR A 115 -17.26 -13.82 21.85
CA THR A 115 -15.81 -14.12 21.91
C THR A 115 -15.22 -13.65 23.24
N LYS A 116 -15.56 -12.44 23.69
CA LYS A 116 -15.09 -11.87 24.97
C LYS A 116 -15.59 -12.68 26.17
N ASP A 117 -16.85 -13.12 26.14
CA ASP A 117 -17.44 -13.95 27.19
C ASP A 117 -16.75 -15.32 27.26
N ALA A 118 -16.47 -15.96 26.13
CA ALA A 118 -15.77 -17.25 26.08
C ALA A 118 -14.37 -17.20 26.74
N ILE A 119 -13.59 -16.13 26.48
CA ILE A 119 -12.27 -15.92 27.09
C ILE A 119 -12.42 -15.64 28.59
N VAL A 120 -13.36 -14.80 28.99
CA VAL A 120 -13.61 -14.50 30.42
C VAL A 120 -13.99 -15.77 31.19
N ASP A 121 -14.90 -16.58 30.63
CA ASP A 121 -15.38 -17.80 31.28
C ASP A 121 -14.29 -18.88 31.32
N TYR A 122 -13.41 -18.95 30.32
CA TYR A 122 -12.22 -19.83 30.36
C TYR A 122 -11.37 -19.60 31.62
N PHE A 123 -11.05 -18.34 31.91
CA PHE A 123 -10.25 -17.97 33.07
C PHE A 123 -11.01 -18.10 34.41
N ILE A 124 -12.32 -17.87 34.42
CA ILE A 124 -13.16 -18.09 35.60
C ILE A 124 -13.23 -19.58 35.96
N ASP A 125 -13.45 -20.45 34.96
CA ASP A 125 -13.55 -21.89 35.19
C ASP A 125 -12.21 -22.49 35.64
N LYS A 126 -11.09 -22.04 35.04
CA LYS A 126 -9.75 -22.61 35.26
C LYS A 126 -8.98 -22.01 36.44
N PHE A 127 -9.14 -20.70 36.71
CA PHE A 127 -8.37 -19.96 37.71
C PHE A 127 -9.23 -19.23 38.75
N HIS A 128 -10.56 -19.35 38.67
CA HIS A 128 -11.53 -18.69 39.56
C HIS A 128 -11.36 -17.16 39.65
N LYS A 129 -10.81 -16.56 38.61
CA LYS A 129 -10.53 -15.13 38.49
C LYS A 129 -10.88 -14.64 37.10
N ARG A 130 -11.44 -13.43 37.03
CA ARG A 130 -11.80 -12.77 35.76
C ARG A 130 -10.63 -11.94 35.23
N PRO A 131 -10.21 -12.11 33.96
CA PRO A 131 -9.19 -11.28 33.34
C PRO A 131 -9.74 -9.89 33.02
N SER A 132 -8.85 -8.90 32.95
CA SER A 132 -9.22 -7.51 32.67
C SER A 132 -9.46 -7.27 31.18
N VAL A 133 -10.56 -6.59 30.83
CA VAL A 133 -10.88 -6.19 29.45
C VAL A 133 -10.70 -4.69 29.30
N ARG A 134 -9.88 -4.24 28.35
CA ARG A 134 -9.60 -2.82 28.11
C ARG A 134 -9.68 -2.52 26.61
N VAL A 135 -10.67 -1.72 26.21
CA VAL A 135 -10.91 -1.39 24.79
C VAL A 135 -9.84 -0.45 24.22
N ASN A 136 -9.30 0.46 25.04
CA ASN A 136 -8.34 1.48 24.62
C ASN A 136 -6.93 1.11 25.08
N ASN A 137 -6.01 0.87 24.13
CA ASN A 137 -4.66 0.35 24.39
C ASN A 137 -4.64 -0.90 25.30
N PRO A 138 -5.28 -2.02 24.87
CA PRO A 138 -5.04 -3.33 25.47
C PRO A 138 -3.58 -3.79 25.27
N ASP A 139 -3.21 -4.81 26.03
CA ASP A 139 -1.94 -5.51 25.88
C ASP A 139 -2.04 -6.56 24.76
N LEU A 140 -3.17 -7.27 24.65
CA LEU A 140 -3.48 -8.18 23.54
C LEU A 140 -4.66 -7.71 22.69
N TYR A 141 -4.45 -7.61 21.39
CA TYR A 141 -5.48 -7.37 20.39
C TYR A 141 -5.87 -8.70 19.73
N ILE A 142 -7.14 -9.08 19.85
CA ILE A 142 -7.68 -10.31 19.27
C ILE A 142 -8.57 -9.93 18.06
N ASN A 143 -8.38 -10.61 16.93
CA ASN A 143 -9.24 -10.46 15.76
C ASN A 143 -10.03 -11.75 15.53
N ILE A 144 -11.34 -11.64 15.33
CA ILE A 144 -12.15 -12.72 14.79
C ILE A 144 -12.68 -12.32 13.41
N HIS A 145 -12.25 -13.05 12.38
CA HIS A 145 -12.71 -12.90 11.02
C HIS A 145 -13.66 -14.04 10.67
N ILE A 146 -14.86 -13.70 10.19
CA ILE A 146 -15.86 -14.68 9.72
C ILE A 146 -16.13 -14.43 8.25
N SER A 147 -15.83 -15.39 7.40
CA SER A 147 -16.15 -15.39 5.97
C SER A 147 -17.07 -16.56 5.68
N HIS A 148 -18.31 -16.27 5.26
CA HIS A 148 -19.42 -17.22 5.24
C HIS A 148 -19.56 -17.96 6.58
N ASN A 149 -19.08 -19.21 6.67
CA ASN A 149 -19.11 -20.02 7.89
C ASN A 149 -17.71 -20.43 8.38
N ASP A 150 -16.66 -19.94 7.73
CA ASP A 150 -15.27 -20.16 8.11
C ASP A 150 -14.80 -19.03 9.03
N CYS A 151 -14.42 -19.39 10.25
CA CYS A 151 -13.98 -18.49 11.30
C CYS A 151 -12.49 -18.63 11.52
N THR A 152 -11.77 -17.50 11.46
CA THR A 152 -10.34 -17.42 11.81
C THR A 152 -10.20 -16.51 13.02
N LEU A 153 -9.64 -17.05 14.10
CA LEU A 153 -9.27 -16.33 15.30
C LEU A 153 -7.76 -16.04 15.24
N SER A 154 -7.37 -14.80 15.50
CA SER A 154 -5.99 -14.34 15.37
C SER A 154 -5.61 -13.37 16.48
N ILE A 155 -4.32 -13.28 16.78
CA ILE A 155 -3.74 -12.20 17.56
C ILE A 155 -3.08 -11.17 16.63
N ASP A 156 -3.24 -9.89 16.93
CA ASP A 156 -2.69 -8.78 16.14
C ASP A 156 -1.35 -8.32 16.73
N SER A 157 -0.31 -8.39 15.91
CA SER A 157 1.06 -8.06 16.30
C SER A 157 1.41 -6.58 16.13
N SER A 158 0.60 -5.83 15.36
CA SER A 158 0.84 -4.42 15.05
C SER A 158 0.28 -3.47 16.11
N GLY A 159 -0.90 -3.78 16.67
CA GLY A 159 -1.58 -2.95 17.67
C GLY A 159 -2.29 -1.74 17.06
N GLU A 160 -1.67 -0.56 17.10
CA GLU A 160 -2.12 0.55 16.23
C GLU A 160 -1.81 0.22 14.77
N SER A 161 -2.72 0.54 13.84
CA SER A 161 -2.49 0.26 12.42
C SER A 161 -1.19 0.90 11.92
N LEU A 162 -0.43 0.13 11.13
CA LEU A 162 0.93 0.45 10.69
C LEU A 162 1.03 1.73 9.87
N HIS A 163 -0.05 2.19 9.22
CA HIS A 163 -0.07 3.50 8.55
C HIS A 163 0.32 4.64 9.50
N LYS A 164 -0.01 4.55 10.80
CA LYS A 164 0.51 5.47 11.80
C LYS A 164 2.00 5.20 12.02
N ARG A 165 2.86 5.84 11.22
CA ARG A 165 4.33 5.71 11.35
C ARG A 165 4.85 6.34 12.64
N GLY A 166 4.27 7.47 13.04
CA GLY A 166 4.69 8.24 14.22
C GLY A 166 5.39 9.57 13.91
N TYR A 167 5.76 9.82 12.65
CA TYR A 167 6.40 11.10 12.26
C TYR A 167 5.44 12.30 12.21
N ARG A 168 4.11 12.10 12.13
CA ARG A 168 3.17 13.22 12.01
C ARG A 168 3.03 13.97 13.33
N VAL A 169 3.39 15.24 13.33
CA VAL A 169 3.15 16.19 14.42
C VAL A 169 1.80 16.86 14.24
N GLU A 170 1.51 17.33 13.02
CA GLU A 170 0.27 17.99 12.65
C GLU A 170 -0.33 17.43 11.35
N GLN A 171 -1.63 17.64 11.16
CA GLN A 171 -2.39 17.14 10.02
C GLN A 171 -3.19 18.27 9.37
N THR A 172 -3.16 18.30 8.04
CA THR A 172 -4.11 19.08 7.23
C THR A 172 -5.50 18.46 7.27
N GLU A 173 -6.52 19.18 6.80
CA GLU A 173 -7.84 18.59 6.58
C GLU A 173 -7.74 17.42 5.58
N ALA A 174 -8.11 16.22 6.04
CA ALA A 174 -8.04 14.94 5.30
C ALA A 174 -6.65 14.58 4.70
N PRO A 175 -5.64 14.20 5.52
CA PRO A 175 -4.35 13.74 5.01
C PRO A 175 -4.48 12.41 4.25
N LEU A 176 -3.64 12.22 3.21
CA LEU A 176 -3.50 10.93 2.52
C LEU A 176 -2.96 9.88 3.50
N ASN A 177 -3.51 8.67 3.50
CA ASN A 177 -3.03 7.57 4.34
C ASN A 177 -1.62 7.12 3.92
N GLU A 178 -0.72 6.93 4.87
CA GLU A 178 0.70 6.58 4.67
C GLU A 178 0.90 5.27 3.88
N VAL A 179 0.07 4.24 4.13
CA VAL A 179 0.08 2.97 3.38
C VAL A 179 -0.34 3.20 1.92
N LEU A 180 -1.32 4.08 1.69
CA LEU A 180 -1.74 4.45 0.34
C LEU A 180 -0.65 5.26 -0.38
N ALA A 181 -0.02 6.21 0.31
CA ALA A 181 1.06 7.02 -0.22
C ALA A 181 2.26 6.16 -0.64
N ALA A 182 2.76 5.29 0.24
CA ALA A 182 3.82 4.36 -0.09
C ALA A 182 3.43 3.41 -1.25
N GLY A 183 2.21 2.86 -1.22
CA GLY A 183 1.70 2.01 -2.29
C GLY A 183 1.64 2.70 -3.65
N MET A 184 1.13 3.94 -3.70
CA MET A 184 1.12 4.77 -4.92
C MET A 184 2.52 4.97 -5.49
N ILE A 185 3.51 5.23 -4.65
CA ILE A 185 4.92 5.42 -5.06
C ILE A 185 5.49 4.10 -5.60
N MET A 186 5.28 2.99 -4.88
CA MET A 186 5.76 1.67 -5.29
C MET A 186 5.14 1.19 -6.60
N LEU A 187 3.86 1.47 -6.84
CA LEU A 187 3.18 1.19 -8.12
C LEU A 187 3.79 1.94 -9.31
N THR A 188 4.51 3.05 -9.09
CA THR A 188 5.22 3.74 -10.18
C THR A 188 6.50 3.02 -10.64
N GLY A 189 7.01 2.10 -9.83
CA GLY A 189 8.31 1.46 -10.04
C GLY A 189 9.52 2.29 -9.59
N TRP A 190 9.34 3.55 -9.19
CA TRP A 190 10.41 4.45 -8.73
C TRP A 190 11.09 3.96 -7.45
N LYS A 191 12.42 4.03 -7.38
CA LYS A 191 13.24 3.49 -6.28
C LYS A 191 14.28 4.48 -5.77
N GLY A 192 14.10 5.78 -5.95
CA GLY A 192 15.11 6.81 -5.60
C GLY A 192 16.16 7.06 -6.68
N ASP A 193 15.88 6.63 -7.91
CA ASP A 193 16.73 6.70 -9.10
C ASP A 193 16.58 8.01 -9.91
N SER A 194 15.70 8.91 -9.47
CA SER A 194 15.50 10.26 -10.02
C SER A 194 14.94 11.21 -8.96
N ASN A 195 14.74 12.49 -9.29
CA ASN A 195 14.00 13.41 -8.43
C ASN A 195 12.52 13.02 -8.33
N PHE A 196 11.88 13.33 -7.21
CA PHE A 196 10.45 13.09 -6.98
C PHE A 196 9.73 14.42 -6.81
N VAL A 197 8.60 14.66 -7.50
CA VAL A 197 7.88 15.94 -7.45
C VAL A 197 6.42 15.76 -7.08
N ASP A 198 5.97 16.47 -6.05
CA ASP A 198 4.55 16.61 -5.70
C ASP A 198 4.19 18.11 -5.64
N PRO A 199 3.58 18.68 -6.68
CA PRO A 199 3.29 20.11 -6.77
C PRO A 199 2.04 20.55 -5.97
N MET A 200 1.34 19.63 -5.31
CA MET A 200 0.17 19.87 -4.45
C MET A 200 0.27 19.01 -3.18
N CYS A 201 1.40 19.14 -2.48
CA CYS A 201 1.84 18.16 -1.49
C CYS A 201 1.07 18.13 -0.18
N GLY A 202 0.23 19.15 0.11
CA GLY A 202 -0.49 19.27 1.37
C GLY A 202 0.47 19.15 2.57
N SER A 203 0.20 18.20 3.46
CA SER A 203 1.02 17.85 4.64
C SER A 203 2.31 17.05 4.35
N GLY A 204 2.72 16.92 3.09
CA GLY A 204 4.01 16.33 2.68
C GLY A 204 4.07 14.80 2.68
N THR A 205 2.94 14.09 2.78
CA THR A 205 2.90 12.63 2.96
C THR A 205 3.63 11.85 1.87
N LEU A 206 3.38 12.18 0.59
CA LEU A 206 4.04 11.51 -0.54
C LEU A 206 5.56 11.77 -0.54
N LEU A 207 5.99 12.98 -0.18
CA LEU A 207 7.42 13.34 -0.13
C LEU A 207 8.17 12.59 0.97
N ILE A 208 7.54 12.41 2.14
CA ILE A 208 8.12 11.68 3.28
C ILE A 208 8.26 10.20 2.94
N GLU A 209 7.20 9.54 2.49
CA GLU A 209 7.24 8.11 2.11
C GLU A 209 8.18 7.88 0.90
N ALA A 210 8.27 8.82 -0.05
CA ALA A 210 9.23 8.77 -1.16
C ALA A 210 10.68 8.85 -0.68
N ALA A 211 11.01 9.81 0.18
CA ALA A 211 12.36 9.93 0.74
C ALA A 211 12.72 8.73 1.62
N MET A 212 11.78 8.18 2.41
CA MET A 212 11.99 6.96 3.19
C MET A 212 12.24 5.73 2.30
N LEU A 213 11.50 5.57 1.20
CA LEU A 213 11.70 4.50 0.23
C LEU A 213 13.03 4.64 -0.52
N ALA A 214 13.40 5.87 -0.89
CA ALA A 214 14.66 6.15 -1.57
C ALA A 214 15.87 5.85 -0.67
N CYS A 215 15.86 6.33 0.58
CA CYS A 215 16.89 6.01 1.57
C CYS A 215 16.81 4.57 2.13
N ASN A 216 15.72 3.86 1.82
CA ASN A 216 15.34 2.55 2.36
C ASN A 216 15.19 2.49 3.91
N ILE A 217 14.80 3.60 4.52
CA ILE A 217 14.51 3.71 5.97
C ILE A 217 13.24 2.92 6.27
N ALA A 218 13.26 2.06 7.28
CA ALA A 218 12.12 1.22 7.67
C ALA A 218 10.94 2.08 8.21
N PRO A 219 9.68 1.83 7.78
CA PRO A 219 8.52 2.60 8.25
C PRO A 219 8.26 2.47 9.75
N GLY A 220 8.74 1.40 10.39
CA GLY A 220 8.59 1.15 11.82
C GLY A 220 9.47 2.00 12.74
N VAL A 221 10.53 2.65 12.23
CA VAL A 221 11.53 3.35 13.07
C VAL A 221 10.96 4.50 13.90
N TYR A 222 9.88 5.13 13.44
CA TYR A 222 9.21 6.24 14.15
C TYR A 222 8.12 5.78 15.13
N ARG A 223 7.82 4.47 15.19
CA ARG A 223 6.79 3.91 16.06
C ARG A 223 7.35 3.71 17.47
N LYS A 224 6.52 4.02 18.47
CA LYS A 224 6.91 3.88 19.89
C LYS A 224 6.89 2.44 20.39
N GLU A 225 5.91 1.67 19.92
CA GLU A 225 5.71 0.27 20.29
C GLU A 225 4.96 -0.49 19.20
N PHE A 226 5.00 -1.82 19.28
CA PHE A 226 4.17 -2.75 18.53
C PHE A 226 3.48 -3.70 19.52
N ALA A 227 2.29 -4.24 19.18
CA ALA A 227 1.57 -5.11 20.11
C ALA A 227 2.33 -6.41 20.46
N PHE A 228 3.16 -6.93 19.54
CA PHE A 228 3.98 -8.11 19.83
C PHE A 228 4.97 -7.92 20.99
N GLN A 229 5.34 -6.69 21.34
CA GLN A 229 6.23 -6.39 22.47
C GLN A 229 5.58 -6.65 23.84
N LYS A 230 4.25 -6.87 23.86
CA LYS A 230 3.45 -7.19 25.05
C LYS A 230 3.02 -8.67 25.09
N TRP A 231 3.48 -9.48 24.14
CA TRP A 231 3.17 -10.91 24.10
C TRP A 231 4.04 -11.69 25.10
N ILE A 232 3.51 -12.82 25.60
CA ILE A 232 4.20 -13.68 26.58
C ILE A 232 5.54 -14.21 26.04
N ASP A 233 5.62 -14.42 24.72
CA ASP A 233 6.79 -14.97 24.03
C ASP A 233 7.62 -13.89 23.29
N TYR A 234 7.54 -12.63 23.71
CA TYR A 234 8.34 -11.54 23.13
C TYR A 234 9.85 -11.79 23.29
N ASP A 235 10.58 -11.77 22.18
CA ASP A 235 12.04 -11.86 22.15
C ASP A 235 12.64 -10.46 21.90
N GLU A 236 13.01 -9.79 22.99
CA GLU A 236 13.58 -8.45 22.99
C GLU A 236 14.92 -8.39 22.25
N GLU A 237 15.80 -9.39 22.44
CA GLU A 237 17.10 -9.44 21.76
C GLU A 237 16.94 -9.62 20.24
N MET A 238 15.95 -10.41 19.79
CA MET A 238 15.63 -10.56 18.38
C MET A 238 15.07 -9.27 17.78
N PHE A 239 14.15 -8.60 18.48
CA PHE A 239 13.62 -7.33 17.98
C PHE A 239 14.67 -6.22 17.97
N ASP A 240 15.53 -6.14 18.98
CA ASP A 240 16.66 -5.20 19.02
C ASP A 240 17.63 -5.41 17.85
N ARG A 241 17.91 -6.67 17.46
CA ARG A 241 18.71 -6.95 16.25
C ARG A 241 18.05 -6.41 14.99
N ILE A 242 16.73 -6.54 14.85
CA ILE A 242 15.97 -6.05 13.68
C ILE A 242 15.89 -4.52 13.68
N TYR A 243 15.64 -3.91 14.85
CA TYR A 243 15.48 -2.46 14.98
C TYR A 243 16.79 -1.70 14.70
N ASN A 244 17.94 -2.28 15.08
CA ASN A 244 19.25 -1.68 14.90
C ASN A 244 19.97 -2.14 13.60
N ASP A 245 19.30 -2.87 12.70
CA ASP A 245 19.85 -3.25 11.38
C ASP A 245 19.66 -2.12 10.36
N ASP A 246 20.66 -1.24 10.26
CA ASP A 246 20.76 -0.20 9.24
C ASP A 246 21.46 -0.66 7.94
N SER A 247 21.80 -1.97 7.81
CA SER A 247 22.63 -2.47 6.71
C SER A 247 22.02 -2.32 5.31
N GLN A 248 20.70 -2.13 5.25
CA GLN A 248 19.94 -1.93 4.02
C GLN A 248 19.67 -0.44 3.70
N GLU A 249 20.03 0.49 4.59
CA GLU A 249 19.94 1.92 4.31
C GLU A 249 20.93 2.33 3.21
N ARG A 250 20.57 3.37 2.43
CA ARG A 250 21.35 3.82 1.27
C ARG A 250 21.24 5.31 1.04
N GLU A 251 22.26 5.88 0.41
CA GLU A 251 22.25 7.30 0.06
C GLU A 251 21.29 7.60 -1.09
N PHE A 252 20.28 8.43 -0.83
CA PHE A 252 19.48 9.07 -1.86
C PHE A 252 20.22 10.30 -2.42
N LYS A 253 20.59 10.22 -3.71
CA LYS A 253 21.41 11.24 -4.41
C LYS A 253 20.59 12.38 -5.04
N PHE A 254 19.30 12.18 -5.21
CA PHE A 254 18.36 13.16 -5.74
C PHE A 254 17.57 13.81 -4.59
N LYS A 255 16.55 14.62 -4.92
CA LYS A 255 15.68 15.25 -3.94
C LYS A 255 14.20 15.03 -4.25
N CYS A 256 13.39 15.14 -3.21
CA CYS A 256 11.94 15.31 -3.33
C CYS A 256 11.62 16.81 -3.32
N TYR A 257 10.78 17.27 -4.24
CA TYR A 257 10.35 18.65 -4.37
C TYR A 257 8.85 18.75 -4.13
N GLY A 258 8.48 19.46 -3.07
CA GLY A 258 7.10 19.72 -2.69
C GLY A 258 6.68 21.16 -2.92
N SER A 259 5.47 21.36 -3.43
CA SER A 259 4.81 22.67 -3.30
C SER A 259 3.34 22.55 -2.94
N ASP A 260 2.81 23.63 -2.39
CA ASP A 260 1.37 23.82 -2.22
C ASP A 260 1.06 25.32 -2.34
N ILE A 261 -0.20 25.64 -2.66
CA ILE A 261 -0.69 27.03 -2.63
C ILE A 261 -0.89 27.54 -1.20
N SER A 262 -1.12 26.63 -0.25
CA SER A 262 -1.33 26.95 1.16
C SER A 262 -0.01 27.00 1.94
N GLN A 263 0.36 28.19 2.42
CA GLN A 263 1.47 28.37 3.35
C GLN A 263 1.31 27.48 4.60
N GLN A 264 0.09 27.38 5.14
CA GLN A 264 -0.21 26.54 6.30
C GLN A 264 0.07 25.05 6.03
N ALA A 265 -0.26 24.55 4.83
CA ALA A 265 0.04 23.17 4.46
C ALA A 265 1.56 22.93 4.37
N ILE A 266 2.30 23.87 3.76
CA ILE A 266 3.76 23.85 3.69
C ILE A 266 4.42 23.90 5.07
N ASP A 267 3.86 24.65 6.03
CA ASP A 267 4.38 24.72 7.39
C ASP A 267 4.17 23.38 8.14
N ILE A 268 2.97 22.79 8.05
CA ILE A 268 2.67 21.43 8.56
C ILE A 268 3.58 20.39 7.91
N ALA A 269 3.78 20.45 6.59
CA ALA A 269 4.68 19.55 5.87
C ALA A 269 6.13 19.68 6.38
N ARG A 270 6.62 20.90 6.58
CA ARG A 270 7.97 21.16 7.09
C ARG A 270 8.17 20.56 8.49
N ASP A 271 7.18 20.67 9.36
CA ASP A 271 7.27 20.13 10.71
C ASP A 271 7.20 18.59 10.73
N ASN A 272 6.36 17.98 9.89
CA ASN A 272 6.33 16.53 9.69
C ASN A 272 7.65 15.99 9.09
N ILE A 273 8.23 16.67 8.10
CA ILE A 273 9.54 16.32 7.50
C ILE A 273 10.68 16.48 8.52
N ARG A 274 10.63 17.53 9.36
CA ARG A 274 11.60 17.73 10.45
C ARG A 274 11.51 16.60 11.48
N SER A 275 10.29 16.20 11.86
CA SER A 275 10.04 15.08 12.77
C SER A 275 10.52 13.74 12.19
N ALA A 276 10.43 13.56 10.87
CA ALA A 276 11.00 12.41 10.17
C ALA A 276 12.54 12.49 9.98
N GLY A 277 13.19 13.63 10.26
CA GLY A 277 14.63 13.83 10.01
C GLY A 277 15.02 14.01 8.53
N LEU A 278 14.05 14.17 7.62
CA LEU A 278 14.26 14.10 6.16
C LEU A 278 14.54 15.46 5.50
N MET A 279 14.75 16.52 6.27
CA MET A 279 14.99 17.91 5.78
C MET A 279 16.16 18.03 4.78
N LYS A 280 17.13 17.10 4.79
CA LYS A 280 18.23 17.05 3.80
C LYS A 280 17.74 16.72 2.38
N TYR A 281 16.69 15.90 2.28
CA TYR A 281 16.24 15.26 1.04
C TYR A 281 15.00 15.91 0.42
N ILE A 282 14.29 16.76 1.17
CA ILE A 282 13.01 17.33 0.75
C ILE A 282 13.06 18.86 0.75
N GLU A 283 12.83 19.46 -0.41
CA GLU A 283 12.68 20.91 -0.58
C GLU A 283 11.20 21.28 -0.68
N LEU A 284 10.78 22.31 0.06
CA LEU A 284 9.39 22.79 0.09
C LEU A 284 9.29 24.24 -0.37
N GLN A 285 8.29 24.54 -1.21
CA GLN A 285 7.99 25.89 -1.66
C GLN A 285 6.48 26.19 -1.60
N THR A 286 6.10 27.33 -1.02
CA THR A 286 4.73 27.85 -1.17
C THR A 286 4.57 28.43 -2.58
N LYS A 287 3.96 27.66 -3.47
CA LYS A 287 3.90 27.91 -4.92
C LYS A 287 2.70 27.18 -5.53
N PRO A 288 1.76 27.89 -6.18
CA PRO A 288 0.72 27.27 -7.00
C PRO A 288 1.32 26.47 -8.15
N PHE A 289 0.70 25.33 -8.51
CA PHE A 289 1.19 24.49 -9.62
C PHE A 289 1.24 25.25 -10.96
N GLN A 290 0.34 26.22 -11.15
CA GLN A 290 0.33 27.20 -12.26
C GLN A 290 1.68 27.88 -12.50
N GLN A 291 2.45 28.13 -11.43
CA GLN A 291 3.68 28.90 -11.46
C GLN A 291 4.93 28.02 -11.71
N TYR A 292 4.78 26.74 -12.01
CA TYR A 292 5.88 25.94 -12.52
C TYR A 292 6.20 26.37 -13.96
N THR A 293 7.43 26.84 -14.15
CA THR A 293 8.04 27.16 -15.46
C THR A 293 9.04 26.10 -15.90
N GLU A 294 9.68 25.44 -14.93
CA GLU A 294 10.70 24.40 -15.10
C GLU A 294 10.45 23.26 -14.09
N ALA A 295 10.95 22.06 -14.42
CA ALA A 295 10.89 20.85 -13.59
C ALA A 295 12.30 20.28 -13.36
N PRO A 296 12.65 19.78 -12.15
CA PRO A 296 13.94 19.15 -11.89
C PRO A 296 14.18 17.88 -12.72
N GLN A 297 15.22 17.84 -13.55
CA GLN A 297 15.50 16.68 -14.43
C GLN A 297 16.70 15.85 -13.93
N PRO A 298 16.68 14.50 -14.08
CA PRO A 298 15.52 13.67 -14.38
C PRO A 298 14.55 13.60 -13.18
N GLY A 299 13.27 13.31 -13.42
CA GLY A 299 12.31 13.18 -12.32
C GLY A 299 11.01 12.46 -12.66
N ILE A 300 10.26 12.13 -11.61
CA ILE A 300 8.88 11.62 -11.64
C ILE A 300 7.95 12.61 -10.94
N LEU A 301 6.70 12.73 -11.41
CA LEU A 301 5.67 13.53 -10.75
C LEU A 301 4.61 12.58 -10.21
N VAL A 302 4.33 12.66 -8.91
CA VAL A 302 3.29 11.87 -8.24
C VAL A 302 2.51 12.80 -7.33
N THR A 303 1.20 12.89 -7.51
CA THR A 303 0.39 13.85 -6.76
C THR A 303 -1.05 13.37 -6.53
N ASN A 304 -1.66 13.90 -5.49
CA ASN A 304 -3.06 13.69 -5.12
C ASN A 304 -3.77 15.05 -5.07
N PRO A 305 -4.20 15.60 -6.23
CA PRO A 305 -4.83 16.91 -6.29
C PRO A 305 -6.18 16.92 -5.57
N PRO A 306 -6.70 18.09 -5.17
CA PRO A 306 -8.09 18.23 -4.74
C PRO A 306 -9.07 17.63 -5.77
N TYR A 307 -10.14 16.99 -5.31
CA TYR A 307 -11.21 16.41 -6.16
C TYR A 307 -12.64 16.76 -5.68
N GLY A 308 -12.77 17.82 -4.87
CA GLY A 308 -14.06 18.47 -4.56
C GLY A 308 -14.92 17.84 -3.47
N GLU A 309 -14.67 16.60 -3.07
CA GLU A 309 -15.42 15.90 -2.00
C GLU A 309 -14.97 16.32 -0.58
N ARG A 310 -13.67 16.58 -0.39
CA ARG A 310 -13.06 16.88 0.92
C ARG A 310 -12.49 18.30 1.01
N ILE A 311 -12.02 18.82 -0.12
CA ILE A 311 -11.54 20.20 -0.27
C ILE A 311 -12.17 20.72 -1.56
N THR A 312 -13.00 21.75 -1.46
CA THR A 312 -13.71 22.35 -2.58
C THR A 312 -12.86 23.44 -3.26
N SER A 313 -12.28 23.11 -4.41
CA SER A 313 -11.82 24.15 -5.34
C SER A 313 -13.06 24.87 -5.90
N ARG A 314 -13.03 26.21 -5.95
CA ARG A 314 -14.07 27.02 -6.62
C ARG A 314 -14.15 26.75 -8.12
N ASP A 315 -13.05 26.30 -8.72
CA ASP A 315 -12.99 25.80 -10.08
C ASP A 315 -12.16 24.51 -10.10
N LEU A 316 -12.85 23.38 -9.94
CA LEU A 316 -12.20 22.07 -9.98
C LEU A 316 -11.79 21.67 -11.39
N LEU A 317 -12.62 21.96 -12.39
CA LEU A 317 -12.38 21.51 -13.77
C LEU A 317 -11.27 22.33 -14.45
N GLY A 318 -11.17 23.63 -14.15
CA GLY A 318 -10.06 24.48 -14.58
C GLY A 318 -8.73 24.08 -13.93
N LEU A 319 -8.73 23.62 -12.68
CA LEU A 319 -7.54 23.05 -12.03
C LEU A 319 -6.99 21.86 -12.83
N TYR A 320 -7.84 20.89 -13.21
CA TYR A 320 -7.37 19.71 -13.96
C TYR A 320 -6.99 20.04 -15.41
N ASN A 321 -7.66 21.00 -16.05
CA ASN A 321 -7.23 21.53 -17.35
C ASN A 321 -5.83 22.16 -17.28
N MET A 322 -5.57 22.92 -16.23
CA MET A 322 -4.25 23.51 -15.98
C MET A 322 -3.19 22.46 -15.64
N ILE A 323 -3.53 21.41 -14.89
CA ILE A 323 -2.64 20.26 -14.65
C ILE A 323 -2.18 19.67 -15.99
N GLY A 324 -3.12 19.40 -16.91
CA GLY A 324 -2.80 18.85 -18.22
C GLY A 324 -1.95 19.76 -19.10
N GLU A 325 -2.10 21.08 -18.97
CA GLU A 325 -1.31 22.09 -19.66
C GLU A 325 0.13 22.17 -19.10
N ARG A 326 0.31 22.27 -17.77
CA ARG A 326 1.63 22.26 -17.13
C ARG A 326 2.39 20.95 -17.42
N LEU A 327 1.72 19.81 -17.40
CA LEU A 327 2.33 18.53 -17.75
C LEU A 327 2.92 18.53 -19.17
N LYS A 328 2.18 19.03 -20.17
CA LYS A 328 2.62 19.11 -21.57
C LYS A 328 3.81 20.05 -21.78
N HIS A 329 3.86 21.17 -21.07
CA HIS A 329 4.79 22.26 -21.37
C HIS A 329 6.00 22.36 -20.43
N VAL A 330 5.93 21.78 -19.23
CA VAL A 330 6.96 21.93 -18.19
C VAL A 330 7.56 20.59 -17.76
N PHE A 331 6.75 19.53 -17.74
CA PHE A 331 7.16 18.19 -17.28
C PHE A 331 7.43 17.25 -18.46
N MET A 332 8.01 17.75 -19.56
CA MET A 332 8.45 16.87 -20.65
C MET A 332 9.52 15.88 -20.14
N GLY A 333 9.49 14.64 -20.63
CA GLY A 333 10.35 13.55 -20.18
C GLY A 333 9.91 12.85 -18.88
N TYR A 334 8.92 13.38 -18.15
CA TYR A 334 8.41 12.75 -16.93
C TYR A 334 7.39 11.64 -17.22
N SER A 335 7.40 10.61 -16.38
CA SER A 335 6.17 9.89 -16.03
C SER A 335 5.42 10.68 -14.95
N ALA A 336 4.17 11.06 -15.24
CA ALA A 336 3.30 11.76 -14.31
C ALA A 336 2.16 10.87 -13.82
N TRP A 337 1.96 10.78 -12.52
CA TRP A 337 0.95 9.95 -11.88
C TRP A 337 0.00 10.80 -11.03
N ILE A 338 -1.30 10.67 -11.28
CA ILE A 338 -2.34 11.49 -10.66
C ILE A 338 -3.44 10.59 -10.07
N LEU A 339 -3.72 10.76 -8.78
CA LEU A 339 -4.89 10.16 -8.12
C LEU A 339 -6.10 11.11 -8.24
N SER A 340 -7.26 10.61 -8.68
CA SER A 340 -8.52 11.36 -8.61
C SER A 340 -9.74 10.44 -8.56
N TYR A 341 -10.89 11.02 -8.20
CA TYR A 341 -12.16 10.31 -8.06
C TYR A 341 -13.09 10.44 -9.27
N LYS A 342 -13.09 11.61 -9.95
CA LYS A 342 -14.12 11.94 -10.96
C LYS A 342 -13.55 11.81 -12.37
N ASP A 343 -14.25 11.08 -13.26
CA ASP A 343 -13.86 10.97 -14.67
C ASP A 343 -13.78 12.34 -15.37
N GLU A 344 -14.72 13.24 -15.08
CA GLU A 344 -14.72 14.63 -15.57
C GLU A 344 -13.40 15.36 -15.29
N CYS A 345 -12.77 15.11 -14.13
CA CYS A 345 -11.48 15.71 -13.80
C CYS A 345 -10.38 15.19 -14.73
N PHE A 346 -10.34 13.89 -15.00
CA PHE A 346 -9.37 13.33 -15.94
C PHE A 346 -9.63 13.70 -17.40
N GLU A 347 -10.89 13.88 -17.82
CA GLU A 347 -11.22 14.40 -19.14
C GLU A 347 -10.63 15.79 -19.36
N LYS A 348 -10.67 16.65 -18.33
CA LYS A 348 -10.09 18.01 -18.40
C LYS A 348 -8.57 18.02 -18.53
N ILE A 349 -7.85 17.01 -18.03
CA ILE A 349 -6.40 16.90 -18.26
C ILE A 349 -6.07 16.86 -19.78
N GLY A 350 -6.98 16.37 -20.63
CA GLY A 350 -6.79 16.40 -22.08
C GLY A 350 -5.54 15.65 -22.55
N LEU A 351 -5.19 14.58 -21.82
CA LEU A 351 -4.09 13.66 -22.08
C LEU A 351 -4.62 12.22 -22.03
N ALA A 352 -4.12 11.35 -22.90
CA ALA A 352 -4.47 9.93 -22.87
C ALA A 352 -3.53 9.19 -21.90
N PRO A 353 -4.06 8.60 -20.81
CA PRO A 353 -3.23 7.86 -19.86
C PRO A 353 -2.60 6.63 -20.51
N SER A 354 -1.40 6.25 -20.07
CA SER A 354 -0.74 4.99 -20.41
C SER A 354 -1.26 3.83 -19.56
N GLU A 355 -1.52 4.08 -18.28
CA GLU A 355 -1.96 3.08 -17.30
C GLU A 355 -3.07 3.66 -16.41
N ARG A 356 -3.94 2.80 -15.89
CA ARG A 356 -5.01 3.15 -14.93
C ARG A 356 -5.13 2.05 -13.88
N ILE A 357 -5.06 2.42 -12.61
CA ILE A 357 -5.13 1.51 -11.46
C ILE A 357 -6.28 1.98 -10.55
N LYS A 358 -7.10 1.07 -10.04
CA LYS A 358 -8.15 1.41 -9.06
C LYS A 358 -7.59 1.30 -7.64
N LEU A 359 -7.76 2.34 -6.83
CA LEU A 359 -7.30 2.42 -5.44
C LEU A 359 -8.42 2.94 -4.53
N MET A 360 -8.32 2.68 -3.22
CA MET A 360 -9.30 3.18 -2.24
C MET A 360 -8.68 4.27 -1.35
N ASN A 361 -9.10 5.53 -1.51
CA ASN A 361 -8.73 6.62 -0.62
C ASN A 361 -9.78 6.76 0.50
N GLY A 362 -9.63 5.97 1.56
CA GLY A 362 -10.65 5.81 2.59
C GLY A 362 -11.86 5.06 2.03
N SER A 363 -13.05 5.67 2.07
CA SER A 363 -14.28 5.11 1.47
C SER A 363 -14.45 5.40 -0.02
N LEU A 364 -13.60 6.24 -0.63
CA LEU A 364 -13.73 6.63 -2.04
C LEU A 364 -12.94 5.69 -2.96
N GLU A 365 -13.59 5.16 -4.00
CA GLU A 365 -12.94 4.42 -5.09
C GLU A 365 -12.35 5.41 -6.09
N CYS A 366 -11.03 5.60 -6.05
CA CYS A 366 -10.30 6.49 -6.94
C CYS A 366 -9.62 5.72 -8.08
N GLU A 367 -9.34 6.41 -9.18
CA GLU A 367 -8.37 5.95 -10.16
C GLU A 367 -7.03 6.67 -9.98
N TYR A 368 -5.96 5.93 -10.18
CA TYR A 368 -4.58 6.39 -10.23
C TYR A 368 -4.11 6.21 -11.67
N ARG A 369 -3.90 7.31 -12.39
CA ARG A 369 -3.62 7.31 -13.83
C ARG A 369 -2.20 7.78 -14.11
N LYS A 370 -1.48 7.03 -14.95
CA LYS A 370 -0.15 7.36 -15.46
C LYS A 370 -0.24 8.09 -16.79
N TYR A 371 0.63 9.06 -17.00
CA TYR A 371 0.78 9.83 -18.22
C TYR A 371 2.26 9.95 -18.56
N GLU A 372 2.70 9.38 -19.70
CA GLU A 372 4.07 9.54 -20.20
C GLU A 372 4.18 10.85 -20.99
N MET A 373 5.01 11.79 -20.54
CA MET A 373 5.29 13.04 -21.25
C MET A 373 6.53 12.85 -22.13
N PHE A 374 6.35 12.96 -23.45
CA PHE A 374 7.41 12.82 -24.45
C PHE A 374 7.39 13.99 -25.42
N GLU A 375 8.55 14.30 -26.02
CA GLU A 375 8.63 15.24 -27.14
C GLU A 375 8.04 14.61 -28.42
N GLY A 376 7.39 15.44 -29.25
CA GLY A 376 6.84 14.99 -30.55
C GLY A 376 5.56 14.18 -30.46
N LYS A 377 5.29 13.33 -31.47
CA LYS A 377 4.07 12.50 -31.51
C LYS A 377 4.32 11.15 -30.84
N LYS A 378 3.29 10.58 -30.22
CA LYS A 378 3.33 9.27 -29.53
C LYS A 378 3.84 8.11 -30.39
N LYS A 379 3.74 8.22 -31.72
CA LYS A 379 4.28 7.25 -32.68
C LYS A 379 5.81 7.29 -32.75
N ASP A 380 6.39 8.49 -32.68
CA ASP A 380 7.81 8.74 -32.86
C ASP A 380 8.56 8.34 -31.58
N PHE A 381 8.02 8.69 -30.40
CA PHE A 381 8.49 8.21 -29.10
C PHE A 381 8.43 6.68 -28.94
N LYS A 382 7.37 6.03 -29.46
CA LYS A 382 7.31 4.56 -29.50
C LYS A 382 8.33 3.94 -30.44
N ALA A 383 8.78 4.68 -31.46
CA ALA A 383 9.84 4.23 -32.36
C ALA A 383 11.20 4.33 -31.68
N SER A 384 11.49 5.46 -30.99
CA SER A 384 12.77 5.64 -30.28
C SER A 384 12.97 4.62 -29.15
N LEU A 385 11.96 4.36 -28.32
CA LEU A 385 12.02 3.31 -27.29
C LEU A 385 12.30 1.91 -27.88
N ALA A 386 11.71 1.61 -29.05
CA ALA A 386 11.93 0.35 -29.76
C ALA A 386 13.28 0.28 -30.50
N GLU A 387 13.99 1.40 -30.64
CA GLU A 387 15.37 1.45 -31.12
C GLU A 387 16.39 1.41 -29.97
N GLU A 388 16.10 2.00 -28.81
CA GLU A 388 16.94 1.88 -27.61
C GLU A 388 16.99 0.46 -27.05
N ASP A 389 15.84 -0.23 -27.00
CA ASP A 389 15.75 -1.66 -26.61
C ASP A 389 16.44 -2.59 -27.64
N ARG A 390 16.69 -2.09 -28.86
CA ARG A 390 17.53 -2.72 -29.88
C ARG A 390 18.96 -2.18 -29.80
N GLY A 391 19.64 -2.56 -28.73
CA GLY A 391 21.06 -2.23 -28.49
C GLY A 391 21.96 -2.38 -29.72
N PRO A 392 23.09 -1.63 -29.77
CA PRO A 392 23.75 -1.24 -31.01
C PRO A 392 24.00 -2.39 -31.96
N ARG A 393 23.52 -2.23 -33.21
CA ARG A 393 23.80 -3.16 -34.32
C ARG A 393 25.30 -3.39 -34.43
N ARG A 394 25.76 -4.57 -34.01
CA ARG A 394 27.09 -5.07 -34.34
C ARG A 394 27.18 -5.14 -35.87
N GLU A 395 28.03 -4.31 -36.46
CA GLU A 395 28.38 -4.45 -37.86
C GLU A 395 29.01 -5.84 -38.06
N ALA A 396 28.34 -6.69 -38.85
CA ALA A 396 28.88 -7.98 -39.22
C ALA A 396 30.14 -7.76 -40.07
N PRO A 397 31.25 -8.47 -39.81
CA PRO A 397 32.47 -8.29 -40.60
C PRO A 397 32.18 -8.55 -42.08
N ARG A 398 32.58 -7.61 -42.94
CA ARG A 398 32.59 -7.83 -44.39
C ARG A 398 33.51 -9.00 -44.69
N ARG A 399 32.94 -10.16 -45.03
CA ARG A 399 33.73 -11.28 -45.57
C ARG A 399 34.32 -10.84 -46.91
N GLU A 400 35.64 -10.71 -46.96
CA GLU A 400 36.36 -10.64 -48.23
C GLU A 400 36.08 -11.91 -49.04
N ARG A 401 35.84 -11.73 -50.35
CA ARG A 401 35.67 -12.85 -51.28
C ARG A 401 37.03 -13.18 -51.90
N ASP A 402 37.57 -14.36 -51.61
CA ASP A 402 38.72 -14.91 -52.33
C ASP A 402 38.34 -15.16 -53.80
N PRO A 403 39.02 -14.55 -54.79
CA PRO A 403 38.65 -14.66 -56.19
C PRO A 403 39.30 -15.86 -56.88
N ARG A 404 38.90 -17.08 -56.51
CA ARG A 404 39.29 -18.33 -57.21
C ARG A 404 38.23 -19.43 -57.12
N ASP A 405 37.33 -19.48 -58.11
CA ASP A 405 37.44 -20.51 -59.15
C ASP A 405 36.62 -20.16 -60.42
N LYS A 406 36.94 -20.75 -61.56
CA LYS A 406 36.31 -20.51 -62.88
C LYS A 406 35.60 -21.76 -63.41
N ASN A 407 34.60 -21.52 -64.28
CA ASN A 407 33.94 -22.50 -65.18
C ASN A 407 33.15 -23.63 -64.47
N THR A 408 31.89 -23.92 -64.81
CA THR A 408 31.37 -24.13 -66.18
C THR A 408 29.84 -23.94 -66.32
N ASN A 409 29.44 -23.45 -67.50
CA ASN A 409 28.22 -23.70 -68.27
C ASN A 409 26.78 -23.58 -67.69
N MET A 410 25.95 -22.92 -68.51
CA MET A 410 24.49 -22.86 -68.43
C MET A 410 23.80 -24.24 -68.50
N ARG A 411 22.59 -24.34 -67.94
CA ARG A 411 21.41 -24.86 -68.66
C ARG A 411 20.11 -24.17 -68.19
N LYS A 412 19.11 -24.15 -69.09
CA LYS A 412 17.84 -23.39 -69.02
C LYS A 412 16.65 -24.29 -68.60
N PHE A 413 15.45 -23.66 -68.47
CA PHE A 413 14.09 -24.26 -68.43
C PHE A 413 13.69 -24.97 -67.11
N GLN A 414 12.42 -25.11 -66.72
CA GLN A 414 11.22 -24.23 -66.79
C GLN A 414 10.15 -24.82 -65.81
N LYS A 415 8.96 -24.20 -65.71
CA LYS A 415 7.83 -24.67 -64.88
C LYS A 415 7.32 -26.09 -65.26
N SER A 416 7.11 -26.93 -64.24
CA SER A 416 6.05 -27.96 -64.09
C SER A 416 6.23 -28.71 -62.74
N ASP A 417 5.23 -29.27 -62.05
CA ASP A 417 3.80 -28.89 -61.93
C ASP A 417 3.19 -29.39 -60.58
N ARG A 418 1.87 -29.30 -60.39
CA ARG A 418 1.13 -30.01 -59.31
C ARG A 418 0.79 -31.47 -59.70
N PRO A 419 0.53 -32.35 -58.71
CA PRO A 419 -0.84 -32.87 -58.58
C PRO A 419 -1.41 -32.82 -57.15
N GLU A 420 -2.70 -33.09 -57.04
CA GLU A 420 -3.51 -32.99 -55.81
C GLU A 420 -3.70 -34.31 -55.04
N ARG A 421 -4.23 -34.14 -53.82
CA ARG A 421 -4.87 -35.11 -52.89
C ARG A 421 -5.63 -36.28 -53.57
N ARG A 422 -5.82 -37.40 -52.83
CA ARG A 422 -7.16 -37.87 -52.39
C ARG A 422 -7.21 -39.14 -51.50
N PHE A 423 -8.35 -39.25 -50.79
CA PHE A 423 -8.97 -40.42 -50.10
C PHE A 423 -8.29 -40.97 -48.82
N ALA A 424 -8.98 -41.54 -47.81
CA ALA A 424 -10.39 -41.47 -47.31
C ALA A 424 -10.40 -42.20 -45.93
N ALA A 425 -10.92 -41.66 -44.82
CA ALA A 425 -12.31 -41.62 -44.33
C ALA A 425 -12.92 -42.96 -43.82
N ALA A 426 -13.26 -43.03 -42.53
CA ALA A 426 -14.34 -43.83 -41.87
C ALA A 426 -14.19 -43.70 -40.32
N HIS A 427 -15.04 -42.95 -39.60
CA HIS A 427 -16.23 -43.42 -38.85
C HIS A 427 -15.93 -43.81 -37.37
N ARG A 428 -16.78 -43.57 -36.35
CA ARG A 428 -18.08 -42.85 -36.20
C ARG A 428 -18.42 -42.61 -34.70
N ASP A 429 -19.21 -41.54 -34.44
CA ASP A 429 -20.34 -41.39 -33.46
C ASP A 429 -20.11 -41.66 -31.94
N GLU A 430 -20.79 -41.06 -30.95
CA GLU A 430 -21.86 -40.02 -30.80
C GLU A 430 -21.33 -38.88 -29.88
N ASP A 431 -21.69 -37.58 -29.95
CA ASP A 431 -22.96 -36.82 -30.04
C ASP A 431 -23.74 -36.62 -28.71
N ASP A 432 -23.72 -35.37 -28.22
CA ASP A 432 -24.86 -34.52 -27.75
C ASP A 432 -24.42 -33.50 -26.68
N GLN A 433 -24.91 -32.27 -26.57
CA GLN A 433 -25.43 -31.21 -27.47
C GLN A 433 -25.93 -30.08 -26.52
N TYR A 434 -26.18 -28.87 -27.06
CA TYR A 434 -26.81 -27.67 -26.46
C TYR A 434 -25.98 -26.71 -25.57
N GLN A 435 -26.16 -25.37 -25.63
CA GLN A 435 -26.47 -24.43 -26.75
C GLN A 435 -26.26 -22.98 -26.24
N ASP A 436 -25.77 -22.08 -27.10
CA ASP A 436 -25.71 -20.63 -26.81
C ASP A 436 -27.08 -19.98 -26.54
N ARG A 437 -27.14 -19.02 -25.59
CA ARG A 437 -28.04 -17.87 -25.69
C ARG A 437 -27.71 -16.68 -24.78
N TYR A 438 -27.35 -15.55 -25.39
CA TYR A 438 -27.57 -14.20 -24.84
C TYR A 438 -29.05 -13.79 -25.05
N PRO A 439 -29.59 -12.89 -24.20
CA PRO A 439 -30.58 -11.93 -24.67
C PRO A 439 -30.31 -10.47 -24.24
N GLU A 440 -30.87 -9.54 -24.99
CA GLU A 440 -30.75 -8.09 -24.79
C GLU A 440 -31.77 -7.47 -23.80
N LYS A 441 -31.43 -6.26 -23.32
CA LYS A 441 -32.31 -5.08 -23.04
C LYS A 441 -33.51 -5.20 -22.06
N ARG A 442 -33.31 -4.55 -20.90
CA ARG A 442 -34.22 -3.72 -20.06
C ARG A 442 -35.69 -3.53 -20.48
N PRO A 443 -36.56 -3.38 -19.46
CA PRO A 443 -37.44 -2.22 -19.33
C PRO A 443 -37.11 -1.34 -18.10
N ALA A 444 -37.84 -0.23 -17.91
CA ALA A 444 -37.50 0.85 -16.98
C ALA A 444 -38.63 1.20 -15.97
N LYS A 445 -38.26 2.02 -14.98
CA LYS A 445 -39.08 2.75 -13.99
C LYS A 445 -39.67 1.95 -12.81
N MET A 446 -39.18 2.29 -11.61
CA MET A 446 -40.07 2.53 -10.47
C MET A 446 -39.65 3.82 -9.76
N ARG A 447 -40.64 4.64 -9.35
CA ARG A 447 -40.46 5.91 -8.65
C ARG A 447 -40.83 5.75 -7.18
N TYR A 448 -39.94 6.16 -6.28
CA TYR A 448 -40.27 6.63 -4.93
C TYR A 448 -39.46 7.92 -4.76
N ARG A 449 -40.06 9.10 -4.95
CA ARG A 449 -41.05 9.81 -4.11
C ARG A 449 -40.36 10.42 -2.89
N ASP A 450 -40.18 11.73 -2.95
CA ASP A 450 -39.73 12.57 -1.85
C ASP A 450 -40.55 12.36 -0.59
N ASN A 451 -39.90 12.50 0.55
CA ASN A 451 -40.54 12.99 1.77
C ASN A 451 -39.48 13.71 2.61
N ASP A 452 -39.41 15.02 2.39
CA ASP A 452 -38.77 15.96 3.28
C ASP A 452 -39.75 16.29 4.42
N ASP A 453 -39.41 15.96 5.67
CA ASP A 453 -39.85 16.75 6.83
C ASP A 453 -39.16 16.33 8.15
N ARG A 454 -38.30 17.24 8.63
CA ARG A 454 -38.14 17.65 10.06
C ARG A 454 -37.90 16.58 11.14
N LYS A 455 -36.77 16.77 11.83
CA LYS A 455 -36.81 17.34 13.20
C LYS A 455 -35.50 18.00 13.61
N ARG A 456 -35.60 19.28 13.98
CA ARG A 456 -34.55 20.03 14.70
C ARG A 456 -34.37 19.43 16.10
N PHE A 457 -33.13 19.37 16.56
CA PHE A 457 -32.81 19.50 17.98
C PHE A 457 -31.54 20.33 18.14
N ASP A 458 -31.72 21.63 18.36
CA ASP A 458 -30.73 22.42 19.08
C ASP A 458 -30.71 21.95 20.54
N ARG A 459 -29.51 21.74 21.08
CA ARG A 459 -29.13 22.37 22.35
C ARG A 459 -27.63 22.25 22.61
N ASP A 460 -27.01 23.41 22.78
CA ASP A 460 -25.85 23.59 23.64
C ASP A 460 -26.01 22.82 24.96
N ASP A 461 -24.93 22.19 25.44
CA ASP A 461 -24.36 22.61 26.72
C ASP A 461 -22.91 22.10 26.94
N ARG A 462 -22.16 22.85 27.76
CA ARG A 462 -20.93 22.46 28.52
C ARG A 462 -19.55 22.42 27.83
N LYS A 463 -18.99 23.63 27.81
CA LYS A 463 -17.84 24.06 28.67
C LYS A 463 -16.50 23.30 28.62
N ARG A 464 -15.48 24.08 28.22
CA ARG A 464 -14.17 24.30 28.89
C ARG A 464 -13.59 23.14 29.71
N PHE A 465 -12.41 22.67 29.30
CA PHE A 465 -11.29 22.52 30.22
C PHE A 465 -10.04 23.21 29.63
N ASP A 466 -9.23 23.77 30.53
CA ASP A 466 -8.12 24.67 30.22
C ASP A 466 -6.79 23.92 30.16
N ARG A 467 -5.72 24.66 29.82
CA ARG A 467 -4.34 24.21 29.88
C ARG A 467 -3.93 23.80 31.30
N ASP A 468 -3.37 22.61 31.46
CA ASP A 468 -1.97 22.44 31.87
C ASP A 468 -1.59 20.96 31.94
N ASP A 469 -0.54 20.57 31.19
CA ASP A 469 0.54 19.67 31.67
C ASP A 469 1.65 19.52 30.62
N ARG A 470 2.32 20.64 30.31
CA ARG A 470 3.63 20.61 29.66
C ARG A 470 4.72 20.49 30.73
N LYS A 471 5.19 19.27 31.04
CA LYS A 471 6.53 18.97 31.60
C LYS A 471 6.74 17.46 31.84
N ARG A 472 7.38 16.77 30.88
CA ARG A 472 8.22 15.56 31.10
C ARG A 472 8.83 14.99 29.80
N PHE A 473 9.58 15.80 29.06
CA PHE A 473 10.55 15.28 28.08
C PHE A 473 11.80 16.14 28.12
N ASP A 474 12.65 15.84 29.11
CA ASP A 474 14.01 16.34 29.15
C ASP A 474 14.88 15.39 30.00
N ARG A 475 15.49 14.39 29.35
CA ARG A 475 16.84 13.86 29.70
C ARG A 475 17.30 12.72 28.79
N LYS A 476 18.47 12.97 28.19
CA LYS A 476 19.55 12.04 27.86
C LYS A 476 19.38 11.13 26.64
N SER A 477 19.72 11.70 25.50
CA SER A 477 20.76 11.10 24.66
C SER A 477 22.05 10.90 25.45
N SER A 478 22.68 9.73 25.34
CA SER A 478 24.11 9.49 25.63
C SER A 478 24.45 8.00 25.45
N PHE A 479 24.85 7.59 24.25
CA PHE A 479 25.84 6.52 24.06
C PHE A 479 26.50 6.65 22.67
N GLY A 480 27.77 6.24 22.55
CA GLY A 480 28.41 6.05 21.24
C GLY A 480 29.24 7.21 20.66
N ASN A 481 30.32 7.64 21.34
CA ASN A 481 31.40 8.36 20.64
C ASN A 481 32.79 7.96 21.14
N LYS A 482 33.32 6.83 20.64
CA LYS A 482 34.70 6.37 20.90
C LYS A 482 35.68 7.08 19.95
N LYS A 483 36.37 8.12 20.44
CA LYS A 483 37.58 8.63 19.77
C LYS A 483 38.81 7.83 20.18
N LYS A 484 39.66 7.50 19.21
CA LYS A 484 41.01 6.93 19.38
C LYS A 484 41.96 7.99 19.96
N GLY A 485 42.93 7.57 20.78
CA GLY A 485 44.31 8.07 20.66
C GLY A 485 45.07 8.55 21.91
N ARG A 486 46.05 7.73 22.31
CA ARG A 486 47.40 8.09 22.84
C ARG A 486 47.56 8.77 24.23
N SER A 487 48.04 7.96 25.19
CA SER A 487 49.41 8.02 25.77
C SER A 487 50.07 9.38 26.01
N TYR A 488 50.30 9.73 27.28
CA TYR A 488 51.61 9.83 28.00
C TYR A 488 51.26 9.75 29.52
N GLY A 489 52.03 9.12 30.42
CA GLY A 489 53.23 9.68 31.09
C GLY A 489 52.80 10.75 32.12
N ASP A 490 52.96 10.62 33.45
CA ASP A 490 53.70 9.67 34.30
C ASP A 490 52.82 9.05 35.42
#